data_AF-C7JD37-F1
#
_entry.id   AF-C7JD37-F1
#
_cell.length_a   1.000
_cell.length_b   1.000
_cell.length_c   1.000
_cell.angle_alpha   90.00
_cell.angle_beta   90.00
_cell.angle_gamma   90.00
#
_symmetry.space_group_name_H-M   'P 1'
#
loop_
_entity.id
_entity.type
_entity.pdbx_description
1 polymer ?
#
loop_
_entity_poly.entity_id
_entity_poly.type
_entity_poly.pdbx_seq_one_letter_code
_entity_poly.pdbx_strand_id
1 'polypeptide(L)'
;MKTCLYHPYISRFLLLGVSALLMASVVTQQAKAASMNHAAMEGMDDMDMGDMDMPAPKPKPQQSLKPAQHSGHTILPNKSTTAGTSAYPPVTPSAQWPATPPPVPKVHYVQHIHPVMDHNTYFHALLEQFEGRYTPGNSLFRYSGQAWFGTDYNKFWVKSEGVLDGHRRFSDGDHEFFYDRAISTYFDVQAGIRLDVDSGPTRAWGAVGVQGLALYFFDVSATAYFNNTGVAGKLEGSYDFLITNRLILQPQAELNFYSHADPERGVSRGFSDIDAGLRLRYEFKRQIAPYIAVTYAGHYGSTASVVRNNTRMAENGPEDLRFTFGIRSWF
;
A
#
# COMPACT_ATOMS: atom_id res chain seq x y z
N MET A 1 -17.33 21.97 36.32
CA MET A 1 -17.51 21.18 37.56
C MET A 1 -17.60 19.71 37.11
N LYS A 2 -16.65 18.80 37.33
CA LYS A 2 -15.64 18.66 38.39
C LYS A 2 -14.27 18.29 37.78
N THR A 3 -13.26 19.02 38.22
CA THR A 3 -11.84 18.70 38.22
C THR A 3 -11.55 17.54 39.18
N CYS A 4 -10.56 16.70 38.86
CA CYS A 4 -9.58 16.22 39.83
C CYS A 4 -8.39 15.57 39.11
N LEU A 5 -7.25 16.25 39.24
CA LEU A 5 -5.90 15.75 39.02
C LEU A 5 -5.60 14.57 39.93
N TYR A 6 -4.89 13.55 39.44
CA TYR A 6 -3.96 12.77 40.25
C TYR A 6 -2.81 12.29 39.37
N HIS A 7 -1.62 12.69 39.78
CA HIS A 7 -0.28 12.27 39.36
C HIS A 7 0.41 11.77 40.66
N PRO A 8 1.58 11.12 40.67
CA PRO A 8 2.24 10.23 39.70
C PRO A 8 2.48 8.82 40.31
N TYR A 9 2.83 7.82 39.52
CA TYR A 9 3.81 6.81 39.98
C TYR A 9 4.64 6.28 38.82
N ILE A 10 5.94 6.47 39.02
CA ILE A 10 7.09 6.05 38.24
C ILE A 10 7.30 4.53 38.41
N SER A 11 7.95 3.94 37.41
CA SER A 11 8.66 2.65 37.44
C SER A 11 7.82 1.41 37.09
N ARG A 12 7.93 1.01 35.81
CA ARG A 12 8.22 -0.36 35.36
C ARG A 12 8.53 -0.34 33.85
N PHE A 13 9.58 0.39 33.49
CA PHE A 13 10.33 0.18 32.26
C PHE A 13 11.44 -0.83 32.59
N LEU A 14 11.18 -2.12 32.41
CA LEU A 14 12.19 -3.16 32.17
C LEU A 14 11.47 -4.48 31.93
N LEU A 15 11.93 -5.25 30.94
CA LEU A 15 11.42 -6.52 30.42
C LEU A 15 10.38 -6.44 29.30
N LEU A 16 10.83 -5.97 28.13
CA LEU A 16 10.45 -6.53 26.81
C LEU A 16 11.46 -6.04 25.77
N GLY A 17 12.73 -6.38 25.99
CA GLY A 17 13.85 -6.06 25.11
C GLY A 17 14.80 -7.24 25.01
N VAL A 18 14.29 -8.43 24.66
CA VAL A 18 15.13 -9.60 24.31
C VAL A 18 14.58 -10.44 23.14
N SER A 19 13.29 -10.36 22.75
CA SER A 19 12.78 -11.20 21.64
C SER A 19 12.94 -10.63 20.23
N ALA A 20 13.42 -9.39 20.05
CA ALA A 20 13.61 -8.80 18.72
C ALA A 20 15.02 -9.03 18.13
N LEU A 21 15.94 -9.67 18.86
CA LEU A 21 17.33 -9.87 18.43
C LEU A 21 17.66 -11.28 17.91
N LEU A 22 16.68 -12.17 17.76
CA LEU A 22 16.89 -13.56 17.30
C LEU A 22 16.44 -13.83 15.86
N MET A 23 15.85 -12.87 15.16
CA MET A 23 15.47 -13.03 13.74
C MET A 23 16.45 -12.38 12.75
N ALA A 24 17.41 -11.58 13.22
CA ALA A 24 18.42 -10.95 12.36
C ALA A 24 19.65 -11.83 12.06
N SER A 25 19.78 -12.98 12.72
CA SER A 25 20.99 -13.83 12.62
C SER A 25 20.93 -14.94 11.58
N VAL A 26 19.77 -15.16 10.93
CA VAL A 26 19.61 -16.27 9.96
C VAL A 26 19.89 -15.84 8.52
N VAL A 27 19.91 -14.53 8.22
CA VAL A 27 20.12 -14.02 6.85
C VAL A 27 21.60 -13.96 6.44
N THR A 28 22.55 -14.02 7.38
CA THR A 28 23.98 -13.82 7.06
C THR A 28 24.76 -15.11 6.78
N GLN A 29 24.15 -16.29 6.90
CA GLN A 29 24.89 -17.57 6.85
C GLN A 29 24.81 -18.33 5.52
N GLN A 30 24.08 -17.83 4.51
CA GLN A 30 23.91 -18.52 3.23
C GLN A 30 24.58 -17.85 2.02
N ALA A 31 25.37 -16.79 2.24
CA ALA A 31 26.16 -16.14 1.20
C ALA A 31 27.63 -16.63 1.10
N LYS A 32 28.02 -17.67 1.86
CA LYS A 32 29.42 -18.14 1.93
C LYS A 32 29.67 -19.56 1.38
N ALA A 33 28.69 -20.19 0.75
CA ALA A 33 28.79 -21.58 0.27
C ALA A 33 28.79 -21.77 -1.25
N ALA A 34 28.86 -20.69 -2.05
CA ALA A 34 28.93 -20.76 -3.52
C ALA A 34 30.22 -20.08 -4.03
N SER A 35 31.37 -20.66 -3.70
CA SER A 35 32.67 -20.25 -4.26
C SER A 35 33.74 -21.30 -3.92
N MET A 36 33.55 -22.55 -4.33
CA MET A 36 34.65 -23.51 -4.45
C MET A 36 34.35 -24.47 -5.59
N ASN A 37 35.07 -24.28 -6.70
CA ASN A 37 35.70 -25.30 -7.55
C ASN A 37 35.88 -24.73 -8.96
N HIS A 38 37.12 -24.39 -9.33
CA HIS A 38 37.76 -24.76 -10.59
C HIS A 38 39.17 -24.15 -10.58
N ALA A 39 40.13 -24.92 -10.09
CA ALA A 39 41.56 -24.71 -10.31
C ALA A 39 42.11 -26.03 -10.88
N ALA A 40 42.43 -26.02 -12.18
CA ALA A 40 43.47 -26.83 -12.82
C ALA A 40 43.39 -26.62 -14.34
N MET A 41 44.28 -25.79 -14.88
CA MET A 41 45.16 -26.14 -15.99
C MET A 41 46.19 -25.02 -16.18
N GLU A 42 47.45 -25.40 -16.04
CA GLU A 42 48.65 -24.60 -16.35
C GLU A 42 48.93 -24.61 -17.86
N GLY A 43 49.57 -23.52 -18.32
CA GLY A 43 50.61 -23.55 -19.34
C GLY A 43 50.17 -23.39 -20.80
N MET A 44 50.42 -22.21 -21.37
CA MET A 44 51.30 -22.01 -22.55
C MET A 44 51.24 -20.56 -23.06
N ASP A 45 52.39 -19.90 -22.92
CA ASP A 45 53.18 -19.19 -23.94
C ASP A 45 52.59 -17.99 -24.72
N ASP A 46 53.31 -16.87 -24.55
CA ASP A 46 53.70 -15.85 -25.54
C ASP A 46 52.68 -15.40 -26.59
N MET A 47 52.25 -14.13 -26.49
CA MET A 47 52.45 -13.16 -27.58
C MET A 47 52.48 -11.72 -27.03
N ASP A 48 53.65 -11.11 -27.19
CA ASP A 48 53.93 -9.68 -27.17
C ASP A 48 53.22 -8.98 -28.34
N MET A 49 52.59 -7.82 -28.09
CA MET A 49 52.45 -6.70 -29.04
C MET A 49 51.88 -5.46 -28.32
N GLY A 50 52.76 -4.50 -28.03
CA GLY A 50 52.58 -3.12 -28.52
C GLY A 50 51.76 -2.12 -27.69
N ASP A 51 52.47 -1.10 -27.21
CA ASP A 51 51.99 0.23 -26.80
C ASP A 51 50.79 0.73 -27.64
N MET A 52 49.70 1.10 -26.95
CA MET A 52 48.82 2.17 -27.41
C MET A 52 48.43 3.07 -26.23
N ASP A 53 49.08 4.24 -26.21
CA ASP A 53 48.74 5.42 -25.44
C ASP A 53 47.25 5.78 -25.58
N MET A 54 46.53 5.81 -24.46
CA MET A 54 45.16 6.32 -24.38
C MET A 54 45.20 7.78 -23.87
N PRO A 55 44.75 8.78 -24.64
CA PRO A 55 44.76 10.16 -24.17
C PRO A 55 43.61 10.41 -23.18
N ALA A 56 43.95 11.04 -22.05
CA ALA A 56 43.01 11.52 -21.05
C ALA A 56 42.02 12.57 -21.63
N PRO A 57 40.73 12.56 -21.22
CA PRO A 57 39.78 13.59 -21.64
C PRO A 57 40.06 14.92 -20.92
N LYS A 58 40.21 16.00 -21.70
CA LYS A 58 40.39 17.37 -21.19
C LYS A 58 39.11 17.90 -20.52
N PRO A 59 39.21 18.63 -19.39
CA PRO A 59 38.08 19.36 -18.82
C PRO A 59 37.80 20.64 -19.62
N LYS A 60 36.53 20.91 -19.95
CA LYS A 60 36.10 22.19 -20.55
C LYS A 60 35.62 23.16 -19.46
N PRO A 61 35.94 24.46 -19.57
CA PRO A 61 35.70 25.45 -18.51
C PRO A 61 34.24 25.90 -18.39
N GLN A 62 33.83 26.15 -17.15
CA GLN A 62 32.64 26.93 -16.78
C GLN A 62 32.76 28.37 -17.29
N GLN A 63 31.71 28.86 -17.96
CA GLN A 63 31.44 30.28 -18.09
C GLN A 63 30.00 30.57 -17.67
N SER A 64 29.90 31.36 -16.61
CA SER A 64 28.73 32.15 -16.24
C SER A 64 28.46 33.21 -17.31
N LEU A 65 27.19 33.56 -17.54
CA LEU A 65 26.68 34.94 -17.64
C LEU A 65 25.15 34.97 -17.92
N LYS A 66 24.56 36.09 -17.49
CA LYS A 66 23.15 36.47 -17.26
C LYS A 66 22.29 36.68 -18.53
N PRO A 67 20.97 37.01 -18.43
CA PRO A 67 19.91 36.54 -19.32
C PRO A 67 19.72 37.38 -20.59
N ALA A 68 19.27 36.71 -21.66
CA ALA A 68 18.94 37.34 -22.94
C ALA A 68 17.58 38.07 -22.88
N GLN A 69 17.63 39.37 -23.17
CA GLN A 69 16.51 40.24 -23.48
C GLN A 69 16.18 40.12 -24.99
N HIS A 70 14.90 40.16 -25.34
CA HIS A 70 14.43 40.11 -26.72
C HIS A 70 14.34 41.53 -27.33
N SER A 71 15.06 41.75 -28.42
CA SER A 71 14.89 42.84 -29.41
C SER A 71 13.46 42.81 -29.97
N GLY A 72 12.75 43.90 -30.30
CA GLY A 72 13.17 45.16 -30.87
C GLY A 72 12.79 45.20 -32.36
N HIS A 73 11.57 45.64 -32.71
CA HIS A 73 11.20 46.02 -34.08
C HIS A 73 10.63 47.46 -34.08
N THR A 74 11.24 48.30 -34.91
CA THR A 74 10.90 49.72 -35.15
C THR A 74 10.21 49.85 -36.50
N ILE A 75 9.10 50.59 -36.59
CA ILE A 75 8.58 51.15 -37.84
C ILE A 75 8.21 52.62 -37.62
N LEU A 76 8.68 53.49 -38.53
CA LEU A 76 8.42 54.93 -38.64
C LEU A 76 7.47 55.22 -39.83
N PRO A 77 6.93 56.46 -39.99
CA PRO A 77 5.49 56.71 -40.13
C PRO A 77 5.04 57.01 -41.57
N ASN A 78 3.72 57.00 -41.79
CA ASN A 78 3.11 57.67 -42.94
C ASN A 78 1.89 58.52 -42.53
N LYS A 79 1.72 59.69 -43.18
CA LYS A 79 0.78 60.78 -42.83
C LYS A 79 -0.20 61.04 -43.98
N SER A 80 -1.43 61.44 -43.59
CA SER A 80 -2.58 61.99 -44.36
C SER A 80 -3.34 60.98 -45.26
N THR A 81 -4.68 60.90 -45.25
CA THR A 81 -5.68 61.99 -45.35
C THR A 81 -7.07 61.56 -44.81
N THR A 82 -7.83 62.54 -44.31
CA THR A 82 -9.14 62.51 -43.64
C THR A 82 -10.34 62.09 -44.52
N ALA A 83 -11.26 61.24 -44.00
CA ALA A 83 -12.73 61.45 -43.98
C ALA A 83 -13.48 60.16 -43.54
N GLY A 84 -14.41 60.28 -42.58
CA GLY A 84 -15.43 59.26 -42.30
C GLY A 84 -15.43 58.72 -40.87
N THR A 85 -16.15 59.40 -40.00
CA THR A 85 -16.38 59.14 -38.56
C THR A 85 -16.93 57.75 -38.22
N SER A 86 -16.14 56.98 -37.45
CA SER A 86 -16.66 56.18 -36.34
C SER A 86 -15.65 56.30 -35.19
N ALA A 87 -15.92 57.25 -34.29
CA ALA A 87 -15.05 57.57 -33.18
C ALA A 87 -15.18 56.48 -32.10
N TYR A 88 -14.32 55.46 -32.17
CA TYR A 88 -13.96 54.75 -30.96
C TYR A 88 -13.09 55.70 -30.11
N PRO A 89 -13.42 55.93 -28.84
CA PRO A 89 -12.59 56.77 -27.99
C PRO A 89 -11.17 56.17 -27.95
N PRO A 90 -10.12 57.01 -27.92
CA PRO A 90 -8.77 56.51 -27.68
C PRO A 90 -8.82 55.68 -26.40
N VAL A 91 -8.29 54.46 -26.46
CA VAL A 91 -8.12 53.62 -25.27
C VAL A 91 -7.03 54.30 -24.45
N THR A 92 -7.45 55.24 -23.60
CA THR A 92 -6.63 55.74 -22.51
C THR A 92 -6.15 54.51 -21.75
N PRO A 93 -4.86 54.35 -21.43
CA PRO A 93 -4.42 53.29 -20.53
C PRO A 93 -5.34 53.34 -19.32
N SER A 94 -6.10 52.28 -19.06
CA SER A 94 -7.02 52.31 -17.94
C SER A 94 -6.18 52.47 -16.69
N ALA A 95 -6.18 53.67 -16.12
CA ALA A 95 -5.59 53.97 -14.82
C ALA A 95 -6.37 53.29 -13.67
N GLN A 96 -7.14 52.24 -13.99
CA GLN A 96 -8.14 51.62 -13.13
C GLN A 96 -7.74 50.23 -12.64
N TRP A 97 -6.54 49.76 -12.97
CA TRP A 97 -5.91 48.76 -12.13
C TRP A 97 -5.14 49.50 -11.04
N PRO A 98 -5.62 49.50 -9.78
CA PRO A 98 -4.84 50.10 -8.71
C PRO A 98 -3.45 49.44 -8.70
N ALA A 99 -2.41 50.26 -8.61
CA ALA A 99 -1.03 49.78 -8.49
C ALA A 99 -0.81 48.90 -7.25
N THR A 100 -1.77 48.91 -6.33
CA THR A 100 -1.86 48.00 -5.20
C THR A 100 -2.74 46.80 -5.57
N PRO A 101 -2.24 45.55 -5.48
CA PRO A 101 -3.07 44.37 -5.63
C PRO A 101 -4.28 44.46 -4.68
N PRO A 102 -5.45 43.92 -5.07
CA PRO A 102 -6.61 43.91 -4.21
C PRO A 102 -6.21 43.31 -2.85
N PRO A 103 -6.64 43.91 -1.73
CA PRO A 103 -6.30 43.38 -0.42
C PRO A 103 -6.72 41.92 -0.38
N VAL A 104 -5.75 41.03 -0.15
CA VAL A 104 -6.02 39.62 0.08
C VAL A 104 -7.09 39.54 1.16
N PRO A 105 -8.24 38.86 0.89
CA PRO A 105 -9.28 38.75 1.89
C PRO A 105 -8.64 38.16 3.14
N LYS A 106 -8.74 38.89 4.26
CA LYS A 106 -8.23 38.40 5.53
C LYS A 106 -8.96 37.10 5.82
N VAL A 107 -8.21 36.03 6.04
CA VAL A 107 -8.79 34.75 6.44
C VAL A 107 -9.47 34.98 7.79
N HIS A 108 -10.80 34.98 7.79
CA HIS A 108 -11.59 35.11 9.01
C HIS A 108 -11.67 33.73 9.65
N TYR A 109 -10.84 33.49 10.66
CA TYR A 109 -10.91 32.27 11.46
C TYR A 109 -12.20 32.30 12.29
N VAL A 110 -13.07 31.31 12.08
CA VAL A 110 -14.24 31.09 12.94
C VAL A 110 -13.70 30.89 14.37
N GLN A 111 -14.13 31.72 15.30
CA GLN A 111 -13.73 31.67 16.72
C GLN A 111 -12.22 31.88 17.02
N HIS A 112 -11.45 32.57 16.16
CA HIS A 112 -9.99 32.77 16.33
C HIS A 112 -9.18 31.47 16.40
N ILE A 113 -9.72 30.36 15.92
CA ILE A 113 -9.01 29.09 15.83
C ILE A 113 -8.20 29.11 14.54
N HIS A 114 -6.89 29.31 14.64
CA HIS A 114 -5.98 29.04 13.52
C HIS A 114 -6.16 27.57 13.08
N PRO A 115 -6.08 27.23 11.78
CA PRO A 115 -5.99 25.84 11.34
C PRO A 115 -4.90 25.19 12.18
N VAL A 116 -5.25 24.18 12.96
CA VAL A 116 -4.26 23.39 13.67
C VAL A 116 -3.56 22.60 12.57
N MET A 117 -2.45 23.14 12.07
CA MET A 117 -1.53 22.40 11.21
C MET A 117 -0.75 21.45 12.11
N ASP A 118 -1.45 20.47 12.66
CA ASP A 118 -0.84 19.45 13.48
C ASP A 118 0.00 18.54 12.58
N HIS A 119 1.30 18.44 12.85
CA HIS A 119 2.16 17.41 12.24
C HIS A 119 2.35 16.27 13.25
N ASN A 120 1.32 15.99 14.04
CA ASN A 120 1.37 14.88 14.96
C ASN A 120 1.44 13.57 14.18
N THR A 121 2.29 12.70 14.69
CA THR A 121 2.41 11.35 14.18
C THR A 121 1.53 10.45 15.01
N TYR A 122 0.64 9.74 14.34
CA TYR A 122 -0.26 8.77 14.92
C TYR A 122 0.24 7.36 14.62
N PHE A 123 -0.13 6.46 15.51
CA PHE A 123 0.07 5.03 15.35
C PHE A 123 -1.26 4.35 15.57
N HIS A 124 -1.55 3.34 14.76
CA HIS A 124 -2.70 2.49 14.93
C HIS A 124 -2.36 1.07 14.52
N ALA A 125 -2.85 0.09 15.28
CA ALA A 125 -2.74 -1.31 14.94
C ALA A 125 -4.11 -1.98 15.05
N LEU A 126 -4.38 -2.89 14.11
CA LEU A 126 -5.65 -3.57 13.98
C LEU A 126 -5.39 -5.04 13.63
N LEU A 127 -5.80 -5.94 14.52
CA LEU A 127 -5.93 -7.36 14.25
C LEU A 127 -7.37 -7.61 13.81
N GLU A 128 -7.58 -7.75 12.49
CA GLU A 128 -8.91 -7.90 11.91
C GLU A 128 -9.44 -9.31 12.09
N GLN A 129 -8.61 -10.27 11.73
CA GLN A 129 -8.96 -11.68 11.74
C GLN A 129 -7.99 -12.41 12.65
N PHE A 130 -8.55 -13.08 13.65
CA PHE A 130 -7.87 -14.05 14.47
C PHE A 130 -8.90 -15.13 14.73
N GLU A 131 -9.07 -16.01 13.75
CA GLU A 131 -10.27 -16.82 13.60
C GLU A 131 -9.96 -18.29 13.29
N GLY A 132 -10.72 -19.17 13.93
CA GLY A 132 -10.80 -20.58 13.56
C GLY A 132 -11.99 -20.79 12.62
N ARG A 133 -11.73 -21.35 11.44
CA ARG A 133 -12.72 -21.72 10.42
C ARG A 133 -12.92 -23.23 10.42
N TYR A 134 -14.16 -23.67 10.62
CA TYR A 134 -14.51 -25.08 10.80
C TYR A 134 -15.46 -25.55 9.70
N THR A 135 -15.19 -26.74 9.16
CA THR A 135 -16.07 -27.48 8.25
C THR A 135 -15.99 -28.98 8.61
N PRO A 136 -16.99 -29.82 8.29
CA PRO A 136 -16.89 -31.26 8.55
C PRO A 136 -15.58 -31.84 8.01
N GLY A 137 -14.79 -32.47 8.88
CA GLY A 137 -13.52 -33.11 8.50
C GLY A 137 -12.30 -32.20 8.35
N ASN A 138 -12.43 -30.86 8.47
CA ASN A 138 -11.31 -29.94 8.28
C ASN A 138 -11.42 -28.66 9.12
N SER A 139 -10.31 -28.22 9.72
CA SER A 139 -10.19 -26.96 10.44
C SER A 139 -9.03 -26.13 9.89
N LEU A 140 -9.24 -24.82 9.79
CA LEU A 140 -8.21 -23.85 9.45
C LEU A 140 -8.18 -22.75 10.49
N PHE A 141 -7.00 -22.18 10.67
CA PHE A 141 -6.78 -21.02 11.50
C PHE A 141 -6.26 -19.89 10.62
N ARG A 142 -6.96 -18.75 10.57
CA ARG A 142 -6.56 -17.57 9.79
C ARG A 142 -6.23 -16.43 10.74
N TYR A 143 -5.15 -15.72 10.43
CA TYR A 143 -4.90 -14.42 10.99
C TYR A 143 -4.75 -13.37 9.88
N SER A 144 -5.18 -12.14 10.17
CA SER A 144 -4.96 -10.96 9.34
C SER A 144 -4.88 -9.75 10.25
N GLY A 145 -3.80 -8.99 10.10
CA GLY A 145 -3.55 -7.80 10.90
C GLY A 145 -2.84 -6.73 10.08
N GLN A 146 -3.09 -5.48 10.45
CA GLN A 146 -2.50 -4.32 9.83
C GLN A 146 -2.14 -3.27 10.86
N ALA A 147 -1.11 -2.49 10.58
CA ALA A 147 -0.71 -1.35 11.39
C ALA A 147 -0.27 -0.22 10.49
N TRP A 148 -0.52 1.01 10.93
CA TRP A 148 -0.02 2.19 10.25
C TRP A 148 0.59 3.19 11.21
N PHE A 149 1.58 3.91 10.71
CA PHE A 149 2.30 4.95 11.43
C PHE A 149 2.52 6.13 10.50
N GLY A 150 2.13 7.33 10.93
CA GLY A 150 2.34 8.52 10.11
C GLY A 150 1.47 9.71 10.48
N THR A 151 1.43 10.67 9.56
CA THR A 151 0.65 11.91 9.67
C THR A 151 -0.71 11.74 8.99
N ASP A 152 -1.53 12.78 8.99
CA ASP A 152 -2.83 12.77 8.29
C ASP A 152 -2.71 12.51 6.78
N TYR A 153 -1.59 12.91 6.15
CA TYR A 153 -1.41 12.83 4.70
C TYR A 153 -0.49 11.70 4.23
N ASN A 154 0.49 11.32 5.05
CA ASN A 154 1.51 10.34 4.68
C ASN A 154 1.59 9.30 5.78
N LYS A 155 1.31 8.05 5.42
CA LYS A 155 1.30 6.91 6.34
C LYS A 155 2.18 5.79 5.81
N PHE A 156 2.84 5.09 6.72
CA PHE A 156 3.48 3.82 6.44
C PHE A 156 2.60 2.70 6.97
N TRP A 157 2.24 1.76 6.12
CA TRP A 157 1.40 0.62 6.45
C TRP A 157 2.22 -0.67 6.43
N VAL A 158 1.93 -1.53 7.39
CA VAL A 158 2.38 -2.92 7.43
C VAL A 158 1.14 -3.78 7.51
N LYS A 159 0.97 -4.71 6.56
CA LYS A 159 -0.11 -5.69 6.54
C LYS A 159 0.49 -7.09 6.59
N SER A 160 -0.18 -7.99 7.28
CA SER A 160 0.25 -9.37 7.39
C SER A 160 -0.95 -10.27 7.55
N GLU A 161 -1.02 -11.29 6.70
CA GLU A 161 -1.98 -12.37 6.84
C GLU A 161 -1.33 -13.73 6.68
N GLY A 162 -2.08 -14.75 7.08
CA GLY A 162 -1.64 -16.12 7.00
C GLY A 162 -2.71 -17.10 7.40
N VAL A 163 -2.65 -18.27 6.78
CA VAL A 163 -3.55 -19.39 7.06
C VAL A 163 -2.74 -20.61 7.48
N LEU A 164 -3.14 -21.23 8.58
CA LEU A 164 -2.60 -22.48 9.09
C LEU A 164 -3.67 -23.56 8.99
N ASP A 165 -3.40 -24.63 8.25
CA ASP A 165 -4.32 -25.75 8.15
C ASP A 165 -4.24 -26.72 9.36
N GLY A 166 -5.22 -27.62 9.48
CA GLY A 166 -5.24 -28.65 10.52
C GLY A 166 -4.07 -29.64 10.46
N HIS A 167 -3.30 -29.65 9.37
CA HIS A 167 -2.09 -30.47 9.17
C HIS A 167 -0.80 -29.69 9.43
N ARG A 168 -0.90 -28.49 10.00
CA ARG A 168 0.22 -27.61 10.36
C ARG A 168 1.00 -27.08 9.15
N ARG A 169 0.39 -27.02 7.97
CA ARG A 169 0.93 -26.29 6.82
C ARG A 169 0.49 -24.84 6.86
N PHE A 170 1.47 -23.97 6.72
CA PHE A 170 1.27 -22.53 6.59
C PHE A 170 1.13 -22.18 5.11
N SER A 171 0.01 -21.58 4.73
CA SER A 171 -0.34 -21.19 3.37
C SER A 171 -0.86 -19.76 3.38
N ASP A 172 -0.89 -19.11 2.21
CA ASP A 172 -1.49 -17.77 2.07
C ASP A 172 -0.85 -16.75 3.03
N GLY A 173 0.46 -16.91 3.25
CA GLY A 173 1.27 -16.06 4.10
C GLY A 173 1.74 -14.87 3.30
N ASP A 174 1.08 -13.73 3.45
CA ASP A 174 1.44 -12.50 2.77
C ASP A 174 1.86 -11.42 3.78
N HIS A 175 2.83 -10.62 3.36
CA HIS A 175 3.33 -9.50 4.14
C HIS A 175 3.52 -8.30 3.22
N GLU A 176 2.80 -7.23 3.49
CA GLU A 176 2.80 -6.04 2.64
C GLU A 176 3.31 -4.82 3.40
N PHE A 177 4.08 -4.00 2.71
CA PHE A 177 4.64 -2.77 3.22
C PHE A 177 4.33 -1.66 2.24
N PHE A 178 3.48 -0.71 2.64
CA PHE A 178 3.07 0.40 1.78
C PHE A 178 3.47 1.74 2.35
N TYR A 179 3.85 2.64 1.44
CA TYR A 179 3.78 4.07 1.65
C TYR A 179 2.48 4.57 1.03
N ASP A 180 1.69 5.23 1.86
CA ASP A 180 0.34 5.68 1.56
C ASP A 180 0.28 7.21 1.59
N ARG A 181 -0.41 7.79 0.61
CA ARG A 181 -0.61 9.23 0.49
C ARG A 181 -2.05 9.56 0.14
N ALA A 182 -2.67 10.41 0.96
CA ALA A 182 -4.02 10.89 0.72
C ALA A 182 -4.09 11.74 -0.56
N ILE A 183 -4.94 11.31 -1.50
CA ILE A 183 -5.25 12.06 -2.73
C ILE A 183 -6.57 12.84 -2.61
N SER A 184 -7.48 12.36 -1.75
CA SER A 184 -8.75 13.00 -1.43
C SER A 184 -9.11 12.74 0.04
N THR A 185 -10.22 13.31 0.50
CA THR A 185 -10.73 13.07 1.86
C THR A 185 -11.11 11.60 2.11
N TYR A 186 -11.37 10.82 1.06
CA TYR A 186 -11.88 9.46 1.18
C TYR A 186 -10.98 8.39 0.56
N PHE A 187 -9.96 8.79 -0.20
CA PHE A 187 -9.11 7.86 -0.94
C PHE A 187 -7.64 8.23 -0.80
N ASP A 188 -6.86 7.19 -0.60
CA ASP A 188 -5.41 7.21 -0.47
C ASP A 188 -4.80 6.33 -1.57
N VAL A 189 -3.63 6.74 -2.06
CA VAL A 189 -2.85 5.96 -3.04
C VAL A 189 -1.68 5.32 -2.31
N GLN A 190 -1.47 4.04 -2.58
CA GLN A 190 -0.46 3.21 -1.96
C GLN A 190 0.58 2.75 -2.98
N ALA A 191 1.84 2.79 -2.58
CA ALA A 191 2.95 2.18 -3.32
C ALA A 191 3.84 1.44 -2.34
N GLY A 192 4.24 0.22 -2.69
CA GLY A 192 4.85 -0.66 -1.72
C GLY A 192 5.42 -1.93 -2.31
N ILE A 193 5.68 -2.87 -1.41
CA ILE A 193 6.14 -4.21 -1.74
C ILE A 193 5.29 -5.24 -0.99
N ARG A 194 5.11 -6.40 -1.61
CA ARG A 194 4.49 -7.58 -1.00
C ARG A 194 5.47 -8.74 -1.04
N LEU A 195 5.53 -9.50 0.05
CA LEU A 195 6.34 -10.70 0.19
C LEU A 195 5.42 -11.87 0.55
N ASP A 196 5.37 -12.86 -0.34
CA ASP A 196 4.67 -14.12 -0.08
C ASP A 196 5.63 -15.06 0.67
N VAL A 197 5.42 -15.23 1.98
CA VAL A 197 6.23 -16.09 2.85
C VAL A 197 5.32 -17.18 3.42
N ASP A 198 5.16 -18.25 2.66
CA ASP A 198 4.32 -19.39 3.00
C ASP A 198 5.04 -20.72 2.74
N SER A 199 4.33 -21.84 2.77
CA SER A 199 4.90 -23.15 2.41
C SER A 199 5.25 -23.30 0.92
N GLY A 200 4.91 -22.31 0.09
CA GLY A 200 5.28 -22.24 -1.32
C GLY A 200 6.62 -21.51 -1.54
N PRO A 201 7.07 -21.38 -2.81
CA PRO A 201 8.34 -20.72 -3.12
C PRO A 201 8.29 -19.21 -2.89
N THR A 202 9.06 -18.63 -1.97
CA THR A 202 8.99 -17.19 -1.63
C THR A 202 8.99 -16.26 -2.86
N ARG A 203 8.06 -15.30 -2.92
CA ARG A 203 7.95 -14.32 -4.01
C ARG A 203 7.95 -12.90 -3.47
N ALA A 204 8.59 -12.00 -4.21
CA ALA A 204 8.52 -10.58 -3.97
C ALA A 204 7.77 -9.90 -5.13
N TRP A 205 6.90 -8.97 -4.77
CA TRP A 205 6.10 -8.19 -5.69
C TRP A 205 6.30 -6.71 -5.40
N GLY A 206 6.41 -5.90 -6.46
CA GLY A 206 6.09 -4.48 -6.36
C GLY A 206 4.57 -4.32 -6.32
N ALA A 207 4.08 -3.37 -5.55
CA ALA A 207 2.66 -3.19 -5.32
C ALA A 207 2.28 -1.71 -5.49
N VAL A 208 1.17 -1.45 -6.18
CA VAL A 208 0.54 -0.13 -6.28
C VAL A 208 -0.96 -0.28 -6.14
N GLY A 209 -1.60 0.58 -5.37
CA GLY A 209 -3.02 0.43 -5.09
C GLY A 209 -3.69 1.72 -4.68
N VAL A 210 -5.01 1.62 -4.54
CA VAL A 210 -5.87 2.68 -4.01
C VAL A 210 -6.72 2.06 -2.92
N GLN A 211 -6.81 2.72 -1.77
CA GLN A 211 -7.64 2.30 -0.65
C GLN A 211 -8.49 3.49 -0.22
N GLY A 212 -9.71 3.23 0.21
CA GLY A 212 -10.56 4.30 0.69
C GLY A 212 -11.98 3.89 1.05
N LEU A 213 -12.76 4.91 1.38
CA LEU A 213 -14.18 4.81 1.65
C LEU A 213 -14.95 5.23 0.40
N ALA A 214 -15.56 4.26 -0.28
CA ALA A 214 -16.46 4.52 -1.38
C ALA A 214 -17.81 5.11 -0.88
N LEU A 215 -18.66 5.49 -1.84
CA LEU A 215 -20.01 6.00 -1.55
C LEU A 215 -20.74 5.05 -0.60
N TYR A 216 -21.46 5.62 0.37
CA TYR A 216 -22.08 4.91 1.49
C TYR A 216 -21.13 4.37 2.57
N PHE A 217 -19.85 4.79 2.61
CA PHE A 217 -18.86 4.32 3.60
C PHE A 217 -18.51 2.84 3.45
N PHE A 218 -18.45 2.36 2.20
CA PHE A 218 -17.86 1.05 1.90
C PHE A 218 -16.34 1.15 1.96
N ASP A 219 -15.71 0.33 2.78
CA ASP A 219 -14.25 0.17 2.75
C ASP A 219 -13.89 -0.65 1.51
N VAL A 220 -13.14 -0.04 0.59
CA VAL A 220 -12.70 -0.68 -0.65
C VAL A 220 -11.20 -0.52 -0.84
N SER A 221 -10.57 -1.57 -1.34
CA SER A 221 -9.17 -1.55 -1.75
C SER A 221 -9.03 -2.20 -3.13
N ALA A 222 -8.11 -1.65 -3.93
CA ALA A 222 -7.72 -2.21 -5.20
C ALA A 222 -6.21 -2.11 -5.33
N THR A 223 -5.53 -3.25 -5.36
CA THR A 223 -4.08 -3.33 -5.40
C THR A 223 -3.65 -4.15 -6.61
N ALA A 224 -2.71 -3.62 -7.39
CA ALA A 224 -2.03 -4.31 -8.46
C ALA A 224 -0.61 -4.67 -8.03
N TYR A 225 -0.23 -5.92 -8.27
CA TYR A 225 1.09 -6.46 -7.97
C TYR A 225 1.82 -6.81 -9.26
N PHE A 226 3.13 -6.61 -9.28
CA PHE A 226 3.96 -6.91 -10.44
C PHE A 226 5.30 -7.48 -10.01
N ASN A 227 5.77 -8.51 -10.72
CA ASN A 227 7.07 -9.13 -10.52
C ASN A 227 7.66 -9.57 -11.87
N ASN A 228 8.77 -10.32 -11.83
CA ASN A 228 9.42 -10.85 -13.02
C ASN A 228 8.63 -11.96 -13.74
N THR A 229 7.65 -12.60 -13.06
CA THR A 229 6.86 -13.69 -13.61
C THR A 229 5.48 -13.25 -14.11
N GLY A 230 4.98 -12.08 -13.70
CA GLY A 230 3.64 -11.64 -14.08
C GLY A 230 3.09 -10.44 -13.32
N VAL A 231 1.77 -10.28 -13.47
CA VAL A 231 0.95 -9.26 -12.82
C VAL A 231 -0.16 -9.96 -12.04
N ALA A 232 -0.48 -9.47 -10.85
CA ALA A 232 -1.63 -9.88 -10.07
C ALA A 232 -2.47 -8.68 -9.66
N GLY A 233 -3.71 -8.92 -9.25
CA GLY A 233 -4.63 -7.91 -8.76
C GLY A 233 -5.44 -8.46 -7.58
N LYS A 234 -5.59 -7.65 -6.54
CA LYS A 234 -6.42 -7.93 -5.37
C LYS A 234 -7.46 -6.83 -5.24
N LEU A 235 -8.73 -7.21 -5.11
CA LEU A 235 -9.82 -6.30 -4.78
C LEU A 235 -10.42 -6.74 -3.46
N GLU A 236 -10.50 -5.83 -2.50
CA GLU A 236 -11.18 -6.10 -1.24
C GLU A 236 -12.31 -5.09 -1.05
N GLY A 237 -13.39 -5.56 -0.45
CA GLY A 237 -14.53 -4.72 -0.09
C GLY A 237 -15.12 -5.19 1.23
N SER A 238 -15.45 -4.26 2.12
CA SER A 238 -16.22 -4.57 3.32
C SER A 238 -17.16 -3.44 3.69
N TYR A 239 -18.15 -3.74 4.53
CA TYR A 239 -19.12 -2.76 4.99
C TYR A 239 -19.57 -3.06 6.41
N ASP A 240 -19.58 -2.07 7.29
CA ASP A 240 -20.02 -2.24 8.68
C ASP A 240 -21.51 -1.84 8.85
N PHE A 241 -22.42 -2.81 8.84
CA PHE A 241 -23.83 -2.58 9.20
C PHE A 241 -24.01 -2.55 10.71
N LEU A 242 -24.31 -1.37 11.26
CA LEU A 242 -24.65 -1.20 12.67
C LEU A 242 -26.08 -1.69 12.93
N ILE A 243 -26.23 -2.91 13.48
CA ILE A 243 -27.53 -3.43 13.93
C ILE A 243 -27.91 -2.73 15.25
N THR A 244 -26.94 -2.62 16.16
CA THR A 244 -27.06 -1.83 17.40
C THR A 244 -25.77 -1.06 17.64
N ASN A 245 -25.70 -0.27 18.70
CA ASN A 245 -24.49 0.47 19.10
C ASN A 245 -23.28 -0.42 19.45
N ARG A 246 -23.44 -1.75 19.52
CA ARG A 246 -22.36 -2.71 19.83
C ARG A 246 -22.40 -3.98 18.97
N LEU A 247 -23.45 -4.18 18.18
CA LEU A 247 -23.63 -5.36 17.33
C LEU A 247 -23.54 -4.92 15.87
N ILE A 248 -22.53 -5.43 15.18
CA ILE A 248 -22.14 -5.00 13.84
C ILE A 248 -22.12 -6.22 12.94
N LEU A 249 -22.81 -6.13 11.81
CA LEU A 249 -22.77 -7.14 10.76
C LEU A 249 -21.87 -6.63 9.64
N GLN A 250 -20.78 -7.35 9.39
CA GLN A 250 -19.76 -6.99 8.42
C GLN A 250 -19.70 -8.04 7.30
N PRO A 251 -20.37 -7.82 6.16
CA PRO A 251 -20.00 -8.48 4.92
C PRO A 251 -18.62 -7.99 4.44
N GLN A 252 -17.81 -8.93 3.98
CA GLN A 252 -16.50 -8.71 3.37
C GLN A 252 -16.34 -9.66 2.18
N ALA A 253 -15.66 -9.20 1.14
CA ALA A 253 -15.23 -10.03 0.03
C ALA A 253 -13.83 -9.60 -0.43
N GLU A 254 -13.05 -10.59 -0.84
CA GLU A 254 -11.75 -10.46 -1.45
C GLU A 254 -11.75 -11.25 -2.77
N LEU A 255 -11.19 -10.65 -3.81
CA LEU A 255 -11.09 -11.22 -5.16
C LEU A 255 -9.65 -11.14 -5.64
N ASN A 256 -9.11 -12.28 -6.07
CA ASN A 256 -7.74 -12.36 -6.57
C ASN A 256 -7.68 -12.70 -8.07
N PHE A 257 -6.83 -11.97 -8.79
CA PHE A 257 -6.62 -12.10 -10.23
C PHE A 257 -5.14 -12.23 -10.54
N TYR A 258 -4.78 -13.10 -11.50
CA TYR A 258 -3.38 -13.32 -11.89
C TYR A 258 -3.23 -13.42 -13.40
N SER A 259 -2.17 -12.85 -13.97
CA SER A 259 -1.94 -12.91 -15.42
C SER A 259 -1.38 -14.25 -15.89
N HIS A 260 -0.72 -14.99 -14.99
CA HIS A 260 -0.14 -16.31 -15.24
C HIS A 260 -0.63 -17.31 -14.19
N ALA A 261 -0.75 -18.58 -14.59
CA ALA A 261 -1.03 -19.66 -13.67
C ALA A 261 0.25 -20.08 -12.95
N ASP A 262 0.14 -20.39 -11.67
CA ASP A 262 1.23 -20.91 -10.84
C ASP A 262 0.73 -22.17 -10.11
N PRO A 263 0.98 -23.37 -10.68
CA PRO A 263 0.52 -24.63 -10.09
C PRO A 263 1.12 -24.92 -8.71
N GLU A 264 2.33 -24.43 -8.42
CA GLU A 264 3.00 -24.67 -7.13
C GLU A 264 2.28 -23.96 -5.98
N ARG A 265 1.59 -22.86 -6.29
CA ARG A 265 0.72 -22.12 -5.38
C ARG A 265 -0.77 -22.38 -5.57
N GLY A 266 -1.13 -23.25 -6.51
CA GLY A 266 -2.53 -23.47 -6.87
C GLY A 266 -3.21 -22.21 -7.40
N VAL A 267 -2.51 -21.32 -8.11
CA VAL A 267 -3.07 -20.08 -8.67
C VAL A 267 -3.42 -20.25 -10.15
N SER A 268 -4.54 -19.66 -10.58
CA SER A 268 -4.99 -19.70 -11.97
C SER A 268 -4.74 -18.40 -12.70
N ARG A 269 -4.57 -18.51 -14.01
CA ARG A 269 -4.64 -17.37 -14.90
C ARG A 269 -6.07 -16.82 -14.95
N GLY A 270 -6.19 -15.50 -14.88
CA GLY A 270 -7.44 -14.76 -14.85
C GLY A 270 -7.94 -14.61 -13.42
N PHE A 271 -9.24 -14.87 -13.23
CA PHE A 271 -9.85 -14.91 -11.90
C PHE A 271 -9.46 -16.22 -11.21
N SER A 272 -8.78 -16.11 -10.07
CA SER A 272 -8.21 -17.25 -9.36
C SER A 272 -9.14 -17.74 -8.26
N ASP A 273 -9.57 -16.83 -7.39
CA ASP A 273 -10.30 -17.18 -6.18
C ASP A 273 -11.09 -15.99 -5.60
N ILE A 274 -12.04 -16.34 -4.74
CA ILE A 274 -12.84 -15.45 -3.91
C ILE A 274 -12.80 -15.93 -2.46
N ASP A 275 -12.57 -15.02 -1.52
CA ASP A 275 -12.87 -15.23 -0.10
C ASP A 275 -13.95 -14.23 0.31
N ALA A 276 -15.12 -14.73 0.68
CA ALA A 276 -16.21 -13.91 1.20
C ALA A 276 -16.54 -14.31 2.63
N GLY A 277 -16.84 -13.32 3.48
CA GLY A 277 -17.19 -13.53 4.87
C GLY A 277 -18.35 -12.66 5.29
N LEU A 278 -19.31 -13.24 6.00
CA LEU A 278 -20.35 -12.51 6.70
C LEU A 278 -20.13 -12.64 8.21
N ARG A 279 -19.58 -11.59 8.83
CA ARG A 279 -19.16 -11.58 10.23
C ARG A 279 -20.15 -10.82 11.10
N LEU A 280 -20.68 -11.46 12.14
CA LEU A 280 -21.49 -10.82 13.17
C LEU A 280 -20.61 -10.56 14.40
N ARG A 281 -20.23 -9.30 14.57
CA ARG A 281 -19.27 -8.80 15.56
C ARG A 281 -19.98 -8.14 16.74
N TYR A 282 -19.56 -8.48 17.96
CA TYR A 282 -20.05 -7.86 19.18
C TYR A 282 -18.93 -7.12 19.92
N GLU A 283 -19.07 -5.83 20.11
CA GLU A 283 -18.09 -4.99 20.80
C GLU A 283 -18.23 -5.10 22.33
N PHE A 284 -17.50 -6.05 22.93
CA PHE A 284 -17.46 -6.18 24.39
C PHE A 284 -16.81 -4.95 25.04
N LYS A 285 -15.68 -4.53 24.46
CA LYS A 285 -15.05 -3.22 24.64
C LYS A 285 -14.72 -2.68 23.26
N ARG A 286 -14.53 -1.37 23.12
CA ARG A 286 -14.20 -0.78 21.82
C ARG A 286 -12.99 -1.45 21.17
N GLN A 287 -11.96 -1.79 21.95
CA GLN A 287 -10.73 -2.40 21.44
C GLN A 287 -10.83 -3.91 21.18
N ILE A 288 -11.83 -4.63 21.71
CA ILE A 288 -11.91 -6.11 21.62
C ILE A 288 -13.33 -6.51 21.26
N ALA A 289 -13.48 -7.12 20.10
CA ALA A 289 -14.76 -7.46 19.52
C ALA A 289 -14.77 -8.93 19.04
N PRO A 290 -15.22 -9.89 19.87
CA PRO A 290 -15.46 -11.26 19.42
C PRO A 290 -16.57 -11.30 18.35
N TYR A 291 -16.48 -12.27 17.45
CA TYR A 291 -17.46 -12.46 16.39
C TYR A 291 -17.65 -13.94 16.03
N ILE A 292 -18.81 -14.20 15.44
CA ILE A 292 -19.09 -15.43 14.70
C ILE A 292 -19.28 -15.05 13.24
N ALA A 293 -18.95 -15.96 12.33
CA ALA A 293 -19.07 -15.68 10.91
C ALA A 293 -19.36 -16.94 10.09
N VAL A 294 -19.90 -16.72 8.90
CA VAL A 294 -19.92 -17.72 7.84
C VAL A 294 -18.97 -17.23 6.77
N THR A 295 -17.97 -18.04 6.45
CA THR A 295 -16.98 -17.74 5.41
C THR A 295 -17.17 -18.69 4.24
N TYR A 296 -16.90 -18.19 3.04
CA TYR A 296 -17.02 -18.89 1.78
C TYR A 296 -15.72 -18.69 1.03
N ALA A 297 -15.05 -19.78 0.68
CA ALA A 297 -13.90 -19.77 -0.20
C ALA A 297 -14.27 -20.46 -1.51
N GLY A 298 -14.07 -19.77 -2.63
CA GLY A 298 -14.31 -20.30 -3.98
C GLY A 298 -13.03 -20.25 -4.80
N HIS A 299 -12.67 -21.39 -5.40
CA HIS A 299 -11.50 -21.54 -6.25
C HIS A 299 -11.93 -21.80 -7.69
N TYR A 300 -11.40 -21.05 -8.66
CA TYR A 300 -11.85 -21.08 -10.06
C TYR A 300 -10.72 -21.44 -11.03
N GLY A 301 -11.07 -21.81 -12.27
CA GLY A 301 -10.09 -22.15 -13.29
C GLY A 301 -9.24 -23.39 -12.97
N SER A 302 -7.95 -23.34 -13.29
CA SER A 302 -6.98 -24.40 -12.98
C SER A 302 -6.78 -24.63 -11.48
N THR A 303 -7.12 -23.64 -10.64
CA THR A 303 -7.04 -23.65 -9.17
C THR A 303 -8.10 -24.58 -8.64
N ALA A 304 -9.30 -24.54 -9.21
CA ALA A 304 -10.35 -25.51 -8.92
C ALA A 304 -9.88 -26.95 -9.19
N SER A 305 -9.11 -27.17 -10.26
CA SER A 305 -8.57 -28.49 -10.62
C SER A 305 -7.41 -28.93 -9.73
N VAL A 306 -6.52 -28.01 -9.32
CA VAL A 306 -5.44 -28.29 -8.36
C VAL A 306 -6.00 -28.60 -6.99
N VAL A 307 -6.94 -27.79 -6.48
CA VAL A 307 -7.64 -28.02 -5.21
C VAL A 307 -8.37 -29.36 -5.23
N ARG A 308 -8.98 -29.73 -6.36
CA ARG A 308 -9.63 -31.03 -6.54
C ARG A 308 -8.64 -32.21 -6.56
N ASN A 309 -7.45 -32.04 -7.14
CA ASN A 309 -6.49 -33.12 -7.34
C ASN A 309 -5.50 -33.30 -6.18
N ASN A 310 -5.19 -32.26 -5.41
CA ASN A 310 -4.03 -32.26 -4.50
C ASN A 310 -4.35 -32.71 -3.07
N THR A 311 -5.61 -32.78 -2.63
CA THR A 311 -5.95 -33.20 -1.25
C THR A 311 -7.48 -33.37 -1.15
N ARG A 312 -8.06 -34.46 -0.62
CA ARG A 312 -8.23 -34.75 0.82
C ARG A 312 -8.65 -33.57 1.74
N MET A 313 -8.80 -32.36 1.20
CA MET A 313 -9.42 -31.18 1.82
C MET A 313 -10.83 -30.92 1.25
N ALA A 314 -11.20 -31.58 0.14
CA ALA A 314 -12.45 -31.39 -0.55
C ALA A 314 -13.31 -32.66 -0.52
N GLU A 315 -13.90 -32.98 0.64
CA GLU A 315 -15.25 -33.60 0.56
C GLU A 315 -16.27 -32.59 -0.01
N ASN A 316 -15.99 -31.28 0.11
CA ASN A 316 -16.90 -30.19 -0.27
C ASN A 316 -16.69 -29.61 -1.69
N GLY A 317 -15.63 -30.00 -2.42
CA GLY A 317 -15.34 -29.47 -3.76
C GLY A 317 -14.51 -28.17 -3.77
N PRO A 318 -14.48 -27.43 -4.90
CA PRO A 318 -13.71 -26.18 -5.06
C PRO A 318 -14.36 -24.97 -4.35
N GLU A 319 -15.55 -25.14 -3.80
CA GLU A 319 -16.28 -24.16 -3.03
C GLU A 319 -16.45 -24.70 -1.61
N ASP A 320 -16.17 -23.87 -0.60
CA ASP A 320 -16.16 -24.33 0.78
C ASP A 320 -16.78 -23.30 1.72
N LEU A 321 -17.86 -23.71 2.38
CA LEU A 321 -18.58 -22.92 3.36
C LEU A 321 -18.15 -23.35 4.76
N ARG A 322 -17.71 -22.38 5.57
CA ARG A 322 -17.14 -22.65 6.90
C ARG A 322 -17.81 -21.82 7.97
N PHE A 323 -18.12 -22.46 9.09
CA PHE A 323 -18.50 -21.76 10.30
C PHE A 323 -17.25 -21.25 11.01
N THR A 324 -17.25 -19.98 11.41
CA THR A 324 -16.05 -19.28 11.83
C THR A 324 -16.29 -18.61 13.17
N PHE A 325 -15.30 -18.70 14.06
CA PHE A 325 -15.28 -17.97 15.33
C PHE A 325 -13.95 -17.24 15.45
N GLY A 326 -13.98 -15.97 15.81
CA GLY A 326 -12.78 -15.16 15.90
C GLY A 326 -12.90 -13.94 16.77
N ILE A 327 -11.79 -13.23 16.89
CA ILE A 327 -11.67 -12.00 17.68
C ILE A 327 -11.02 -10.92 16.81
N ARG A 328 -11.65 -9.74 16.77
CA ARG A 328 -11.06 -8.51 16.22
C ARG A 328 -10.56 -7.65 17.37
N SER A 329 -9.38 -7.06 17.22
CA SER A 329 -8.81 -6.16 18.24
C SER A 329 -8.07 -4.98 17.61
N TRP A 330 -8.08 -3.80 18.24
CA TRP A 330 -7.29 -2.65 17.78
C TRP A 330 -6.67 -1.83 18.92
N PHE A 331 -5.60 -1.09 18.61
CA PHE A 331 -4.78 -0.32 19.55
C PHE A 331 -4.39 1.06 19.03
#